data_AF-A0A7H4M7C0-F1
#
_entry.id   AF-A0A7H4M7C0-F1
#
_cell.length_a   1.000
_cell.length_b   1.000
_cell.length_c   1.000
_cell.angle_alpha   90.00
_cell.angle_beta   90.00
_cell.angle_gamma   90.00
#
_symmetry.space_group_name_H-M   'P 1'
#
loop_
_entity.id
_entity.type
_entity.pdbx_description
1 polymer ?
#
loop_
_entity_poly.entity_id
_entity_poly.type
_entity_poly.pdbx_seq_one_letter_code
_entity_poly.pdbx_strand_id
1 'polypeptide(L)'
;MITAALVGSGDWGSQRGALAAEQAAVVEETQLQALLVREKVDAARRAMLLYPQQMSWNWWDDVTVELRFWLPAGSFATSVVRELINTTGDYANIAE
;
A
#
# COMPACT_ATOMS: atom_id res chain seq x y z
N MET A 1 -11.62 10.49 0.38
CA MET A 1 -10.49 9.54 0.35
C MET A 1 -11.00 8.24 -0.26
N ILE A 2 -10.30 7.68 -1.25
CA ILE A 2 -10.64 6.38 -1.84
C ILE A 2 -9.82 5.31 -1.11
N THR A 3 -10.46 4.19 -0.76
CA THR A 3 -9.84 3.06 -0.08
C THR A 3 -10.04 1.78 -0.88
N ALA A 4 -9.17 0.80 -0.66
CA ALA A 4 -9.33 -0.57 -1.11
C ALA A 4 -9.61 -1.49 0.09
N ALA A 5 -10.21 -2.64 -0.18
CA ALA A 5 -10.42 -3.68 0.82
C ALA A 5 -9.10 -4.36 1.20
N LEU A 6 -8.87 -4.50 2.50
CA LEU A 6 -8.08 -5.60 3.04
C LEU A 6 -9.06 -6.73 3.29
N VAL A 7 -9.01 -7.77 2.45
CA VAL A 7 -9.98 -8.86 2.44
C VAL A 7 -9.95 -9.60 3.77
N GLY A 8 -11.12 -10.03 4.24
CA GLY A 8 -11.29 -10.73 5.51
C GLY A 8 -12.72 -11.22 5.71
N SER A 9 -13.05 -11.62 6.92
CA SER A 9 -14.40 -11.97 7.36
C SER A 9 -15.32 -10.74 7.38
N GLY A 10 -16.62 -11.00 7.19
CA GLY A 10 -17.65 -9.98 7.20
C GLY A 10 -17.70 -9.13 5.92
N ASP A 11 -18.39 -8.00 6.00
CA ASP A 11 -18.58 -7.09 4.88
C ASP A 11 -17.31 -6.27 4.61
N TRP A 12 -16.88 -6.18 3.35
CA TRP A 12 -15.68 -5.43 2.96
C TRP A 12 -15.85 -3.90 3.01
N GLY A 13 -17.03 -3.43 3.43
CA GLY A 13 -17.40 -2.01 3.56
C GLY A 13 -17.72 -1.29 2.25
N SER A 14 -17.26 -1.78 1.10
CA SER A 14 -17.65 -1.26 -0.21
C SER A 14 -19.04 -1.78 -0.63
N GLN A 15 -19.69 -1.07 -1.55
CA GLN A 15 -21.02 -1.43 -2.03
C GLN A 15 -21.14 -1.23 -3.54
N ARG A 16 -22.11 -1.92 -4.16
CA ARG A 16 -22.49 -1.76 -5.57
C ARG A 16 -21.27 -1.92 -6.49
N GLY A 17 -21.05 -0.98 -7.42
CA GLY A 17 -19.96 -1.06 -8.39
C GLY A 17 -18.57 -1.13 -7.77
N ALA A 18 -18.34 -0.49 -6.61
CA ALA A 18 -17.05 -0.56 -5.92
C ALA A 18 -16.80 -1.97 -5.37
N LEU A 19 -17.81 -2.60 -4.77
CA LEU A 19 -17.70 -3.98 -4.29
C LEU A 19 -17.46 -4.96 -5.44
N ALA A 20 -18.21 -4.81 -6.54
CA ALA A 20 -18.04 -5.65 -7.72
C ALA A 20 -16.63 -5.55 -8.31
N ALA A 21 -16.05 -4.34 -8.36
CA ALA A 21 -14.69 -4.13 -8.82
C ALA A 21 -13.64 -4.75 -7.88
N GLU A 22 -13.81 -4.57 -6.55
CA GLU A 22 -12.91 -5.17 -5.56
C GLU A 22 -12.94 -6.70 -5.60
N GLN A 23 -14.13 -7.31 -5.71
CA GLN A 23 -14.28 -8.77 -5.82
C GLN A 23 -13.66 -9.30 -7.12
N ALA A 24 -13.88 -8.62 -8.25
CA ALA A 24 -13.29 -9.00 -9.53
C ALA A 24 -11.75 -8.92 -9.52
N ALA A 25 -11.17 -7.95 -8.81
CA ALA A 25 -9.72 -7.75 -8.75
C ALA A 25 -8.97 -8.90 -8.06
N VAL A 26 -9.65 -9.68 -7.20
CA VAL A 26 -9.04 -10.79 -6.44
C VAL A 26 -9.74 -12.13 -6.70
N VAL A 27 -10.51 -12.24 -7.80
CA VAL A 27 -11.38 -13.40 -8.07
C VAL A 27 -10.63 -14.73 -8.08
N GLU A 28 -9.37 -14.73 -8.52
CA GLU A 28 -8.53 -15.93 -8.59
C GLU A 28 -7.95 -16.35 -7.22
N GLU A 29 -7.89 -15.44 -6.24
CA GLU A 29 -7.22 -15.64 -4.95
C GLU A 29 -8.13 -16.36 -3.91
N THR A 30 -8.93 -17.32 -4.37
CA THR A 30 -9.98 -17.97 -3.56
C THR A 30 -9.44 -18.64 -2.29
N GLN A 31 -8.26 -19.26 -2.36
CA GLN A 31 -7.65 -19.94 -1.22
C GLN A 31 -7.25 -18.98 -0.10
N LEU A 32 -6.67 -17.83 -0.45
CA LEU A 32 -6.29 -16.80 0.53
C LEU A 32 -7.52 -16.16 1.15
N GLN A 33 -8.55 -15.86 0.35
CA GLN A 33 -9.82 -15.33 0.86
C GLN A 33 -10.47 -16.29 1.86
N ALA A 34 -10.56 -17.58 1.53
CA ALA A 34 -11.13 -18.60 2.40
C ALA A 34 -10.33 -18.77 3.71
N LEU A 35 -9.00 -18.69 3.63
CA LEU A 35 -8.11 -18.73 4.80
C LEU A 35 -8.42 -17.58 5.76
N LEU A 36 -8.48 -16.34 5.26
CA LEU A 36 -8.70 -15.15 6.09
C LEU A 36 -10.05 -15.22 6.82
N VAL A 37 -11.09 -15.71 6.14
CA VAL A 37 -12.41 -15.93 6.76
C VAL A 37 -12.36 -17.03 7.82
N ARG A 38 -11.68 -18.16 7.55
CA ARG A 38 -11.54 -19.27 8.49
C ARG A 38 -10.81 -18.84 9.78
N GLU A 39 -9.76 -18.04 9.65
CA GLU A 39 -8.98 -17.52 10.76
C GLU A 39 -9.63 -16.28 11.42
N LYS A 40 -10.84 -15.88 11.00
CA LYS A 40 -11.60 -14.75 11.55
C LYS A 40 -10.82 -13.43 11.52
N VAL A 41 -10.06 -13.21 10.45
CA VAL A 41 -9.40 -11.94 10.20
C VAL A 41 -10.43 -10.99 9.60
N ASP A 42 -10.88 -9.99 10.35
CA ASP A 42 -11.92 -9.06 9.90
C ASP A 42 -11.46 -8.23 8.70
N ALA A 43 -12.38 -8.05 7.74
CA ALA A 43 -12.14 -7.18 6.61
C ALA A 43 -11.95 -5.72 7.08
N ALA A 44 -11.02 -5.01 6.45
CA ALA A 44 -10.69 -3.63 6.79
C ALA A 44 -10.55 -2.76 5.54
N ARG A 45 -10.44 -1.44 5.74
CA ARG A 45 -10.23 -0.47 4.66
C ARG A 45 -8.86 0.16 4.77
N ARG A 46 -8.17 0.29 3.64
CA ARG A 46 -6.88 0.97 3.56
C ARG A 46 -6.89 2.00 2.45
N ALA A 47 -6.37 3.20 2.72
CA ALA A 47 -6.24 4.25 1.72
C ALA A 47 -5.42 3.76 0.52
N MET A 48 -5.92 3.97 -0.70
CA MET A 48 -5.21 3.57 -1.93
C MET A 48 -4.06 4.51 -2.29
N LEU A 49 -4.16 5.76 -1.87
CA LEU A 49 -3.17 6.79 -2.14
C LEU A 49 -2.46 7.16 -0.84
N LEU A 50 -1.15 7.31 -0.92
CA LEU A 50 -0.29 7.79 0.15
C LEU A 50 0.19 9.19 -0.19
N TYR A 51 0.04 10.12 0.75
CA TYR A 51 0.52 11.50 0.61
C TYR A 51 1.65 11.73 1.61
N PRO A 52 2.93 11.75 1.18
CA PRO A 52 4.04 12.10 2.04
C PRO A 52 3.87 13.51 2.60
N GLN A 53 3.92 13.66 3.92
CA GLN A 53 3.74 14.95 4.58
C GLN A 53 5.10 15.63 4.75
N GLN A 54 5.11 16.96 4.66
CA GLN A 54 6.31 17.78 4.86
C GLN A 54 7.48 17.33 3.94
N MET A 55 7.15 16.95 2.70
CA MET A 55 8.13 16.53 1.70
C MET A 55 9.14 17.64 1.45
N SER A 56 10.41 17.32 1.62
CA SER A 56 11.54 18.19 1.27
C SER A 56 12.66 17.35 0.66
N TRP A 57 13.46 17.97 -0.19
CA TRP A 57 14.60 17.33 -0.80
C TRP A 57 15.78 18.29 -0.92
N ASN A 58 16.98 17.72 -0.89
CA ASN A 58 18.22 18.45 -1.10
C ASN A 58 19.15 17.63 -2.00
N TRP A 59 19.53 18.20 -3.13
CA TRP A 59 20.55 17.61 -4.00
C TRP A 59 21.92 17.95 -3.45
N TRP A 60 22.74 16.93 -3.22
CA TRP A 60 24.13 17.12 -2.80
C TRP A 60 25.05 17.27 -4.02
N ASP A 61 24.72 16.55 -5.10
CA ASP A 61 25.35 16.61 -6.41
C ASP A 61 24.37 16.10 -7.48
N ASP A 62 24.80 15.95 -8.73
CA ASP A 62 23.96 15.54 -9.85
C ASP A 62 23.42 14.10 -9.77
N VAL A 63 23.94 13.28 -8.84
CA VAL A 63 23.58 11.85 -8.72
C VAL A 63 23.11 11.46 -7.31
N THR A 64 23.09 12.40 -6.36
CA THR A 64 22.77 12.15 -4.95
C THR A 64 21.72 13.13 -4.43
N VAL A 65 20.58 12.61 -4.00
CA VAL A 65 19.49 13.39 -3.41
C VAL A 65 19.12 12.85 -2.02
N GLU A 66 19.04 13.76 -1.06
CA GLU A 66 18.46 13.50 0.25
C GLU A 66 16.97 13.84 0.22
N LEU A 67 16.12 12.89 0.64
CA LEU A 67 14.67 13.08 0.75
C LEU A 67 14.25 13.00 2.22
N ARG A 68 13.37 13.91 2.64
CA ARG A 68 12.74 13.86 3.97
C ARG A 68 11.24 14.02 3.83
N PHE A 69 10.50 13.13 4.48
CA PHE A 69 9.04 13.17 4.54
C PHE A 69 8.55 12.34 5.73
N TRP A 70 7.36 12.67 6.21
CA TRP A 70 6.66 11.88 7.22
C TRP A 70 5.55 11.05 6.58
N LEU A 71 5.40 9.81 7.02
CA LEU A 71 4.33 8.90 6.62
C LEU A 71 3.51 8.45 7.83
N PRO A 72 2.19 8.24 7.68
CA PRO A 72 1.38 7.64 8.74
C PRO A 72 1.82 6.19 9.01
N ALA A 73 1.53 5.71 10.22
CA ALA A 73 1.84 4.33 10.62
C ALA A 73 1.23 3.32 9.64
N GLY A 74 2.01 2.27 9.36
CA GLY A 74 1.62 1.23 8.41
C GLY A 74 1.81 1.59 6.94
N SER A 75 2.36 2.76 6.60
CA SER A 75 2.85 3.12 5.26
C SER A 75 4.36 2.88 5.14
N PHE A 76 4.86 2.73 3.91
CA PHE A 76 6.26 2.37 3.66
C PHE A 76 6.95 3.44 2.82
N ALA A 77 8.15 3.86 3.23
CA ALA A 77 8.97 4.81 2.47
C ALA A 77 9.37 4.27 1.09
N THR A 78 9.54 2.95 0.96
CA THR A 78 9.82 2.27 -0.31
C THR A 78 8.73 2.49 -1.34
N SER A 79 7.47 2.63 -0.94
CA SER A 79 6.37 2.95 -1.87
C SER A 79 6.53 4.33 -2.51
N VAL A 80 7.16 5.29 -1.82
CA VAL A 80 7.48 6.61 -2.37
C VAL A 80 8.69 6.50 -3.31
N VAL A 81 9.76 5.83 -2.86
CA VAL A 81 11.00 5.69 -3.64
C VAL A 81 10.76 4.93 -4.95
N ARG A 82 9.87 3.93 -4.94
CA ARG A 82 9.45 3.18 -6.13
C ARG A 82 8.93 4.07 -7.26
N GLU A 83 8.29 5.19 -6.94
CA GLU A 83 7.75 6.12 -7.94
C GLU A 83 8.80 7.13 -8.45
N LEU A 84 10.01 7.14 -7.86
CA LEU A 84 11.10 8.04 -8.24
C LEU A 84 12.17 7.34 -9.09
N ILE A 85 12.51 6.10 -8.76
CA ILE A 85 13.60 5.36 -9.41
C ILE A 85 13.26 3.88 -9.60
N ASN A 86 13.82 3.29 -10.64
CA ASN A 86 13.75 1.84 -10.86
C ASN A 86 14.91 1.16 -10.13
N THR A 87 14.63 0.48 -9.03
CA THR A 87 15.64 -0.33 -8.32
C THR A 87 15.59 -1.76 -8.84
N THR A 88 16.53 -2.16 -9.69
CA THR A 88 16.74 -3.57 -10.08
C THR A 88 17.80 -4.18 -9.16
N GLY A 89 17.41 -4.71 -8.01
CA GLY A 89 18.30 -5.45 -7.09
C GLY A 89 18.14 -5.12 -5.61
N ASP A 90 18.65 -6.02 -4.76
CA ASP A 90 18.58 -6.07 -3.27
C ASP A 90 19.31 -4.92 -2.53
N TYR A 91 19.37 -3.72 -3.13
CA TYR A 91 20.12 -2.57 -2.63
C TYR A 91 19.36 -1.67 -1.66
N ALA A 92 18.11 -2.01 -1.35
CA ALA A 92 17.37 -1.32 -0.32
C ALA A 92 17.85 -1.84 1.04
N ASN A 93 19.03 -1.38 1.46
CA ASN A 93 19.43 -1.40 2.87
C ASN A 93 18.53 -0.38 3.58
N ILE A 94 17.27 -0.79 3.80
CA ILE A 94 16.27 -0.02 4.53
C ILE A 94 16.63 -0.24 6.00
N ALA A 95 17.60 0.52 6.49
CA ALA A 95 17.81 0.64 7.92
C ALA A 95 16.55 1.33 8.49
N GLU A 96 15.85 0.61 9.36
CA GLU A 96 14.83 1.17 10.26
C GLU A 96 15.45 2.16 11.26
#